data_AF-A0A1W9W8U0-F1
#
_entry.id   AF-A0A1W9W8U0-F1
#
_cell.length_a   1.000
_cell.length_b   1.000
_cell.length_c   1.000
_cell.angle_alpha   90.00
_cell.angle_beta   90.00
_cell.angle_gamma   90.00
#
_symmetry.space_group_name_H-M   'P 1'
#
loop_
_entity.id
_entity.type
_entity.pdbx_description
1 polymer ?
#
loop_
_entity_poly.entity_id
_entity_poly.type
_entity_poly.pdbx_seq_one_letter_code
_entity_poly.pdbx_strand_id
1 'polypeptide(L)' 'MIAEKIRAIAGENDVPVVENKPLARALFKSTEVDDFVPAELFRAVAEVLAYVYKLKGAHRG' A
#
# COMPACT_ATOMS: atom_id res chain seq x y z
N MET A 1 -9.66 -11.07 13.13
CA MET A 1 -9.65 -9.79 12.39
C MET A 1 -8.23 -9.22 12.40
N ILE A 2 -7.39 -9.53 11.41
CA ILE A 2 -5.98 -9.04 11.35
C ILE A 2 -5.89 -7.80 10.44
N ALA A 3 -6.49 -7.84 9.26
CA ALA A 3 -6.53 -6.71 8.33
C ALA A 3 -7.15 -5.45 8.97
N GLU A 4 -8.18 -5.61 9.82
CA GLU A 4 -8.77 -4.50 10.57
C GLU A 4 -7.80 -3.89 11.58
N LYS A 5 -7.05 -4.73 12.31
CA LYS A 5 -6.04 -4.27 13.26
C LYS A 5 -4.93 -3.50 12.56
N ILE A 6 -4.49 -3.96 11.39
CA ILE A 6 -3.51 -3.26 10.55
C ILE A 6 -4.04 -1.87 10.15
N ARG A 7 -5.30 -1.79 9.71
CA ARG A 7 -5.92 -0.50 9.33
C ARG A 7 -6.04 0.47 10.51
N ALA A 8 -6.40 -0.03 11.70
CA ALA A 8 -6.48 0.80 12.90
C ALA A 8 -5.12 1.41 13.24
N ILE A 9 -4.07 0.59 13.33
CA ILE A 9 -2.71 1.04 13.62
C ILE A 9 -2.19 1.99 12.54
N ALA A 10 -2.50 1.74 11.26
CA ALA A 10 -2.12 2.63 10.16
C ALA A 10 -2.71 4.05 10.35
N GLY A 11 -3.98 4.13 10.78
CA GLY A 11 -4.63 5.41 11.10
C GLY A 11 -3.99 6.15 12.27
N GLU A 12 -3.59 5.42 13.32
CA GLU A 12 -2.90 5.98 14.49
C GLU A 12 -1.51 6.56 14.17
N ASN A 13 -0.90 6.15 13.06
CA ASN A 13 0.47 6.51 12.66
C ASN A 13 0.53 7.35 11.37
N ASP A 14 -0.60 7.92 10.93
CA ASP A 14 -0.69 8.71 9.69
C ASP A 14 -0.17 7.96 8.44
N VAL A 15 -0.32 6.63 8.41
CA VAL A 15 0.03 5.79 7.26
C VAL A 15 -1.20 5.69 6.35
N PRO A 16 -1.14 6.22 5.12
CA PRO A 16 -2.29 6.21 4.22
C PRO A 16 -2.64 4.78 3.78
N VAL A 17 -3.93 4.47 3.80
CA VAL A 17 -4.48 3.18 3.35
C VAL A 17 -5.13 3.38 1.98
N VAL A 18 -4.64 2.65 0.97
CA VAL A 18 -5.17 2.69 -0.40
C VAL A 18 -5.82 1.35 -0.71
N GLU A 19 -7.10 1.36 -1.08
CA GLU A 19 -7.81 0.14 -1.46
C GLU A 19 -7.53 -0.21 -2.94
N ASN A 20 -6.82 -1.31 -3.18
CA ASN A 20 -6.64 -1.91 -4.50
C ASN A 20 -6.72 -3.44 -4.37
N LYS A 21 -7.92 -4.01 -4.55
CA LYS A 21 -8.17 -5.44 -4.33
C LYS A 21 -7.31 -6.35 -5.23
N PRO A 22 -7.16 -6.09 -6.54
CA PRO A 22 -6.30 -6.91 -7.39
C PRO A 22 -4.84 -6.94 -6.92
N LEU A 23 -4.24 -5.77 -6.68
CA LEU A 23 -2.85 -5.68 -6.26
C LEU A 23 -2.62 -6.29 -4.87
N ALA A 24 -3.52 -6.02 -3.92
CA ALA A 24 -3.42 -6.56 -2.57
C ALA A 24 -3.47 -8.10 -2.57
N ARG A 25 -4.34 -8.70 -3.40
CA ARG A 25 -4.41 -10.16 -3.55
C ARG A 25 -3.17 -10.74 -4.24
N ALA A 26 -2.63 -10.04 -5.23
CA ALA A 26 -1.42 -10.47 -5.93
C ALA A 26 -0.23 -10.50 -4.95
N LEU A 27 0.04 -9.38 -4.26
CA LEU A 27 1.10 -9.28 -3.25
C LEU A 27 0.92 -10.34 -2.15
N PHE A 28 -0.28 -10.46 -1.57
CA PHE A 28 -0.53 -11.46 -0.52
C PHE A 28 -0.26 -12.90 -0.96
N LYS A 29 -0.34 -13.21 -2.26
CA LYS A 29 -0.06 -14.53 -2.80
C LYS A 29 1.41 -14.72 -3.20
N SER A 30 2.10 -13.65 -3.59
CA SER A 30 3.42 -13.73 -4.25
C SER A 30 4.59 -13.21 -3.41
N THR A 31 4.34 -12.65 -2.22
CA THR A 31 5.37 -12.08 -1.34
C THR A 31 5.10 -12.37 0.12
N GLU A 32 6.16 -12.62 0.88
CA GLU A 32 6.15 -12.60 2.34
C GLU A 32 6.67 -11.26 2.89
N VAL A 33 6.63 -11.11 4.21
CA VAL A 33 7.26 -9.95 4.88
C VAL A 33 8.77 -9.99 4.62
N ASP A 34 9.35 -8.80 4.41
CA ASP A 34 10.76 -8.57 4.08
C ASP A 34 11.20 -8.99 2.66
N ASP A 35 10.28 -9.51 1.84
CA ASP A 35 10.55 -9.75 0.42
C ASP A 35 10.55 -8.46 -0.41
N PHE A 36 11.25 -8.52 -1.55
CA PHE A 36 11.10 -7.52 -2.60
C PHE A 36 9.80 -7.71 -3.37
N VAL A 37 9.26 -6.60 -3.89
CA VAL A 37 8.11 -6.64 -4.80
C VAL A 37 8.49 -7.43 -6.07
N PRO A 38 7.63 -8.32 -6.58
CA PRO A 38 7.86 -9.02 -7.84
C PRO A 38 7.85 -8.05 -9.03
N ALA A 39 8.70 -8.30 -10.02
CA ALA A 39 8.89 -7.40 -11.16
C ALA A 39 7.59 -7.16 -11.95
N GLU A 40 6.74 -8.18 -12.05
CA GLU A 40 5.43 -8.11 -12.69
C GLU A 40 4.44 -7.15 -11.99
N LEU A 41 4.67 -6.84 -10.70
CA LEU A 41 3.85 -5.92 -9.91
C LEU A 41 4.42 -4.51 -9.81
N PHE A 42 5.63 -4.27 -10.32
CA PHE A 42 6.31 -2.97 -10.21
C PHE A 42 5.47 -1.80 -10.70
N ARG A 43 4.83 -1.94 -11.86
CA ARG A 43 3.99 -0.87 -12.41
C ARG A 43 2.82 -0.53 -11.48
N ALA A 44 2.09 -1.54 -11.02
CA ALA A 44 0.93 -1.34 -10.16
C ALA A 44 1.33 -0.74 -8.79
N VAL A 45 2.46 -1.17 -8.23
CA VAL A 45 3.00 -0.56 -7.00
C VAL A 45 3.46 0.88 -7.24
N ALA A 46 4.13 1.17 -8.35
CA ALA A 46 4.55 2.52 -8.70
C ALA A 46 3.36 3.49 -8.85
N GLU A 47 2.24 3.02 -9.42
CA GLU A 47 0.99 3.80 -9.51
C GLU A 47 0.43 4.14 -8.11
N VAL A 48 0.45 3.19 -7.17
CA VAL A 48 0.05 3.43 -5.76
C VAL A 48 0.98 4.42 -5.08
N LEU A 49 2.30 4.27 -5.25
CA LEU A 49 3.28 5.21 -4.70
C LEU A 49 3.03 6.62 -5.24
N ALA A 50 2.87 6.77 -6.56
CA ALA A 50 2.58 8.05 -7.18
C ALA A 50 1.30 8.70 -6.65
N TYR A 51 0.25 7.92 -6.41
CA TYR A 51 -0.98 8.38 -5.78
C TYR A 51 -0.73 8.90 -4.35
N VAL A 52 -0.03 8.13 -3.52
CA VAL A 52 0.31 8.53 -2.14
C VAL A 52 1.19 9.79 -2.12
N TYR A 53 2.16 9.92 -3.02
CA TYR A 53 2.99 11.12 -3.14
C TYR A 53 2.16 12.37 -3.46
N LYS A 54 1.18 12.27 -4.37
CA LYS A 54 0.27 13.39 -4.69
C LYS A 54 -0.59 13.78 -3.49
N LEU A 55 -1.12 12.80 -2.75
CA LEU A 55 -1.89 13.06 -1.53
C LEU A 55 -1.06 13.78 -0.46
N LYS A 56 0.19 13.34 -0.24
CA LYS A 56 1.10 13.98 0.72
C LYS A 56 1.57 15.36 0.26
N GLY A 57 1.77 15.56 -1.05
CA GLY A 57 2.07 16.87 -1.64
C GLY A 57 0.93 17.87 -1.45
N ALA A 58 -0.32 17.42 -1.54
CA ALA A 58 -1.50 18.23 -1.25
C ALA A 58 -1.66 18.58 0.25
N HIS A 59 -1.09 17.79 1.17
CA HIS A 59 -1.09 18.06 2.62
C HIS A 59 -0.03 19.07 3.07
N ARG A 60 0.90 19.48 2.19
CA ARG A 60 1.97 20.45 2.48
C ARG A 60 1.76 21.81 1.80
N GLY A 61 0.59 22.04 1.18
CA GLY A 61 0.19 23.30 0.55
C GLY A 61 -0.78 24.10 1.41
#